data_AF-A0A7X3P0P2-F1
#
_entry.id   AF-A0A7X3P0P2-F1
#
_cell.length_a   1.000
_cell.length_b   1.000
_cell.length_c   1.000
_cell.angle_alpha   90.00
_cell.angle_beta   90.00
_cell.angle_gamma   90.00
#
_symmetry.space_group_name_H-M   'P 1'
#
loop_
_entity.id
_entity.type
_entity.pdbx_description
1 polymer ?
#
loop_
_entity_poly.entity_id
_entity_poly.type
_entity_poly.pdbx_seq_one_letter_code
_entity_poly.pdbx_strand_id
1 'polypeptide(L)'
;MTLELEDQELNVGNFRADMLCRNAVDGSRVLIENQLEETDHSHFGQILTYAVGLDVDAVIWIAKKFREEHRAALDRLNETPSANFQYFGVEIKVWQIENSACAPQFEIVSKPKDWRRPIIRDTQRAASKAPSETPLWVGRFWREWSDYMTQIGKPLKGPQSGTWSLLNFDTEHYGSEFYIDAYLINEKKEIGIRLCIEWQSEMKYFYPLKEQRKEIEREFAEPLEWHESLGYEGSRIFLRRTDIDLTDETDWPNQHEWLGSKLELFDKVFGPRLKALNAADWEPPEDEDEA
;
A
#
# COMPACT_ATOMS: atom_id res chain seq x y z
N MET A 1 -4.13 -0.30 -3.29
CA MET A 1 -3.60 0.81 -2.44
C MET A 1 -4.75 1.28 -1.58
N THR A 2 -4.64 1.18 -0.26
CA THR A 2 -5.70 1.58 0.69
C THR A 2 -5.27 2.88 1.36
N LEU A 3 -6.07 3.92 1.21
CA LEU A 3 -5.86 5.21 1.88
C LEU A 3 -6.67 5.23 3.17
N GLU A 4 -5.99 5.45 4.29
CA GLU A 4 -6.60 5.68 5.59
C GLU A 4 -6.71 7.19 5.82
N LEU A 5 -7.87 7.68 6.24
CA LEU A 5 -8.08 9.10 6.56
C LEU A 5 -7.31 9.46 7.84
N GLU A 6 -6.37 10.40 7.76
CA GLU A 6 -5.69 10.96 8.94
C GLU A 6 -6.51 12.09 9.56
N ASP A 7 -6.95 13.04 8.73
CA ASP A 7 -7.64 14.23 9.16
C ASP A 7 -8.54 14.77 8.04
N GLN A 8 -9.55 15.54 8.43
CA GLN A 8 -10.50 16.19 7.54
C GLN A 8 -10.67 17.65 7.97
N GLU A 9 -10.74 18.58 7.01
CA GLU A 9 -10.84 20.02 7.29
C GLU A 9 -9.65 20.54 8.12
N LEU A 10 -8.44 20.01 7.85
CA LEU A 10 -7.23 20.29 8.61
C LEU A 10 -6.80 21.75 8.40
N ASN A 11 -6.64 22.51 9.49
CA ASN A 11 -6.20 23.90 9.39
C ASN A 11 -4.75 24.00 8.88
N VAL A 12 -4.57 24.69 7.76
CA VAL A 12 -3.28 25.07 7.19
C VAL A 12 -3.19 26.59 7.19
N GLY A 13 -2.70 27.15 8.31
CA GLY A 13 -2.70 28.59 8.54
C GLY A 13 -4.12 29.14 8.64
N ASN A 14 -4.52 30.02 7.70
CA ASN A 14 -5.86 30.60 7.64
C ASN A 14 -6.84 29.82 6.76
N PHE A 15 -6.38 28.74 6.13
CA PHE A 15 -7.20 27.92 5.26
C PHE A 15 -7.33 26.50 5.81
N ARG A 16 -8.13 25.68 5.13
CA ARG A 16 -8.36 24.28 5.48
C ARG A 16 -8.08 23.40 4.28
N ALA A 17 -7.34 22.33 4.54
CA ALA A 17 -7.19 21.23 3.60
C ALA A 17 -8.35 20.26 3.80
N ASP A 18 -8.96 19.79 2.71
CA ASP A 18 -10.20 19.01 2.80
C ASP A 18 -9.97 17.66 3.46
N MET A 19 -9.03 16.88 2.93
CA MET A 19 -8.74 15.53 3.42
C MET A 19 -7.25 15.24 3.33
N LEU A 20 -6.70 14.77 4.45
CA LEU A 20 -5.35 14.25 4.49
C LEU A 20 -5.40 12.77 4.78
N CYS A 21 -4.84 11.98 3.87
CA CYS A 21 -4.84 10.54 3.96
C CYS A 21 -3.42 10.00 4.07
N ARG A 22 -3.28 8.82 4.67
CA ARG A 22 -2.06 8.04 4.69
C ARG A 22 -2.29 6.78 3.88
N ASN A 23 -1.38 6.47 2.96
CA ASN A 23 -1.37 5.16 2.34
C ASN A 23 -0.94 4.12 3.38
N ALA A 24 -1.81 3.17 3.70
CA ALA A 24 -1.52 2.11 4.66
C ALA A 24 -0.40 1.15 4.19
N VAL A 25 -0.06 1.18 2.89
CA VAL A 25 0.98 0.33 2.29
C VAL A 25 2.35 1.00 2.35
N ASP A 26 2.44 2.31 2.10
CA ASP A 26 3.75 2.99 2.00
C ASP A 26 3.97 4.14 2.99
N GLY A 27 2.98 4.44 3.83
CA GLY A 27 3.01 5.58 4.74
C GLY A 27 3.07 6.93 4.02
N SER A 28 3.01 6.94 2.67
CA SER A 28 2.96 8.18 1.91
C SER A 28 1.71 8.96 2.27
N ARG A 29 1.85 10.27 2.33
CA ARG A 29 0.76 11.17 2.70
C ARG A 29 0.16 11.73 1.43
N VAL A 30 -1.16 11.68 1.35
CA VAL A 30 -1.93 12.07 0.18
C VAL A 30 -2.89 13.17 0.60
N LEU A 31 -2.70 14.35 0.03
CA LEU A 31 -3.65 15.44 0.14
C LEU A 31 -4.75 15.23 -0.91
N ILE A 32 -6.01 15.25 -0.50
CA ILE A 32 -7.16 15.23 -1.41
C ILE A 32 -7.91 16.55 -1.24
N GLU A 33 -8.10 17.28 -2.34
CA GLU A 33 -8.74 18.58 -2.39
C GLU A 33 -9.90 18.55 -3.38
N ASN A 34 -11.10 18.90 -2.93
CA ASN A 34 -12.33 18.83 -3.71
C ASN A 34 -12.80 20.23 -4.10
N GLN A 35 -13.09 20.43 -5.38
CA GLN A 35 -13.67 21.64 -5.90
C GLN A 35 -14.95 21.30 -6.69
N LEU A 36 -16.11 21.76 -6.23
CA LEU A 36 -17.40 21.46 -6.88
C LEU A 36 -17.56 22.20 -8.22
N GLU A 37 -16.78 23.26 -8.43
CA GLU A 37 -16.75 24.09 -9.62
C GLU A 37 -15.65 23.69 -10.60
N GLU A 38 -15.54 24.44 -11.69
CA GLU A 38 -14.37 24.40 -12.57
C GLU A 38 -13.13 24.92 -11.82
N THR A 39 -11.97 24.32 -12.06
CA THR A 39 -10.72 24.69 -11.39
C THR A 39 -10.37 26.17 -11.56
N ASP A 40 -9.86 26.79 -10.49
CA ASP A 40 -9.42 28.19 -10.49
C ASP A 40 -8.01 28.37 -9.89
N HIS A 41 -7.43 29.54 -10.14
CA HIS A 41 -6.09 29.87 -9.66
C HIS A 41 -5.99 29.99 -8.13
N SER A 42 -7.08 30.29 -7.44
CA SER A 42 -7.09 30.43 -5.98
C SER A 42 -6.90 29.06 -5.34
N HIS A 43 -7.71 28.07 -5.73
CA HIS A 43 -7.59 26.69 -5.28
C HIS A 43 -6.26 26.08 -5.72
N PHE A 44 -5.82 26.34 -6.95
CA PHE A 44 -4.51 25.85 -7.39
C PHE A 44 -3.36 26.38 -6.53
N GLY A 45 -3.37 27.68 -6.20
CA GLY A 45 -2.39 28.28 -5.30
C GLY A 45 -2.43 27.67 -3.90
N GLN A 46 -3.63 27.46 -3.35
CA GLN A 46 -3.83 26.80 -2.06
C GLN A 46 -3.23 25.39 -2.06
N ILE A 47 -3.58 24.57 -3.05
CA ILE A 47 -3.06 23.21 -3.21
C ILE A 47 -1.53 23.16 -3.18
N LEU A 48 -0.87 24.05 -3.93
CA LEU A 48 0.59 24.12 -3.93
C LEU A 48 1.16 24.49 -2.56
N THR A 49 0.51 25.42 -1.84
CA THR A 49 0.95 25.81 -0.49
C THR A 49 0.69 24.72 0.54
N TYR A 50 -0.43 24.00 0.44
CA TYR A 50 -0.77 22.90 1.35
C TYR A 50 0.17 21.73 1.13
N ALA A 51 0.45 21.36 -0.12
CA ALA A 51 1.35 20.26 -0.43
C ALA A 51 2.72 20.44 0.24
N VAL A 52 3.25 21.67 0.19
CA VAL A 52 4.51 22.03 0.86
C VAL A 52 4.37 22.10 2.38
N GLY A 53 3.28 22.68 2.90
CA GLY A 53 3.07 22.88 4.33
C GLY A 53 2.73 21.61 5.11
N LEU A 54 2.07 20.67 4.46
CA LEU A 54 1.63 19.40 5.04
C LEU A 54 2.61 18.25 4.83
N ASP A 55 3.71 18.46 4.10
CA ASP A 55 4.71 17.44 3.77
C ASP A 55 4.05 16.14 3.24
N VAL A 56 3.29 16.31 2.15
CA VAL A 56 2.64 15.19 1.45
C VAL A 56 3.52 14.69 0.31
N ASP A 57 3.30 13.45 -0.11
CA ASP A 57 4.00 12.83 -1.23
C ASP A 57 3.18 12.90 -2.52
N ALA A 58 1.85 12.94 -2.39
CA ALA A 58 0.94 13.08 -3.51
C ALA A 58 -0.23 14.03 -3.21
N VAL A 59 -0.77 14.60 -4.27
CA VAL A 59 -1.94 15.47 -4.26
C VAL A 59 -2.95 14.96 -5.26
N ILE A 60 -4.19 14.77 -4.83
CA ILE A 60 -5.34 14.47 -5.68
C ILE A 60 -6.26 15.68 -5.67
N TRP A 61 -6.30 16.43 -6.76
CA TRP A 61 -7.23 17.53 -6.94
C TRP A 61 -8.43 17.04 -7.74
N ILE A 62 -9.59 17.00 -7.09
CA ILE A 62 -10.86 16.57 -7.67
C ILE A 62 -11.67 17.82 -8.02
N ALA A 63 -12.08 17.96 -9.27
CA ALA A 63 -12.90 19.08 -9.71
C ALA A 63 -14.04 18.65 -10.63
N LYS A 64 -15.09 19.47 -10.78
CA LYS A 64 -16.13 19.21 -11.80
C LYS A 64 -15.58 19.27 -13.23
N LYS A 65 -14.64 20.19 -13.46
CA LYS A 65 -13.96 20.37 -14.74
C LYS A 65 -12.60 21.00 -14.54
N PHE A 66 -11.58 20.49 -15.22
CA PHE A 66 -10.26 21.09 -15.26
C PHE A 66 -10.16 22.09 -16.42
N ARG A 67 -9.71 23.30 -16.12
CA ARG A 67 -9.20 24.20 -17.16
C ARG A 67 -7.90 23.64 -17.73
N GLU A 68 -7.70 23.82 -19.03
CA GLU A 68 -6.53 23.26 -19.72
C GLU A 68 -5.22 23.82 -19.16
N GLU A 69 -5.20 25.09 -18.74
CA GLU A 69 -4.02 25.69 -18.11
C GLU A 69 -3.64 25.04 -16.79
N HIS A 70 -4.62 24.60 -15.98
CA HIS A 70 -4.36 23.89 -14.72
C HIS A 70 -3.93 22.46 -14.98
N ARG A 71 -4.57 21.76 -15.92
CA ARG A 71 -4.15 20.42 -16.37
C ARG A 71 -2.71 20.43 -16.87
N ALA A 72 -2.38 21.37 -17.75
CA ALA A 72 -1.03 21.55 -18.29
C ALA A 72 -0.01 21.92 -17.21
N ALA A 73 -0.41 22.71 -16.20
CA ALA A 73 0.44 23.01 -15.06
C ALA A 73 0.75 21.76 -14.22
N LEU A 74 -0.25 20.92 -13.93
CA LEU A 74 -0.04 19.64 -13.23
C LEU A 74 0.86 18.70 -14.03
N ASP A 75 0.63 18.57 -15.33
CA ASP A 75 1.49 17.78 -16.22
C ASP A 75 2.93 18.28 -16.17
N ARG A 76 3.14 19.60 -16.20
CA ARG A 76 4.47 20.20 -16.13
C ARG A 76 5.17 19.97 -14.79
N LEU A 77 4.42 20.06 -13.69
CA LEU A 77 4.94 19.75 -12.35
C LEU A 77 5.39 18.28 -12.27
N ASN A 78 4.59 17.37 -12.83
CA ASN A 78 4.89 15.94 -12.86
C ASN A 78 6.08 15.54 -13.76
N GLU A 79 6.45 16.38 -14.74
CA GLU A 79 7.64 16.17 -15.57
C GLU A 79 8.94 16.60 -14.90
N THR A 80 8.87 17.34 -13.79
CA THR A 80 10.05 17.94 -13.18
C THR A 80 10.76 16.89 -12.31
N PRO A 81 12.01 16.50 -12.62
CA PRO A 81 12.70 15.40 -11.92
C PRO A 81 12.94 15.62 -10.42
N SER A 82 12.87 16.87 -9.96
CA SER A 82 13.00 17.26 -8.56
C SER A 82 11.65 17.54 -7.87
N ALA A 83 10.52 17.17 -8.50
CA ALA A 83 9.22 17.34 -7.90
C ALA A 83 9.08 16.38 -6.71
N ASN A 84 9.08 16.93 -5.49
CA ASN A 84 8.86 16.18 -4.26
C ASN A 84 7.42 15.64 -4.13
N PHE A 85 6.55 15.96 -5.08
CA PHE A 85 5.11 15.71 -5.03
C PHE A 85 4.65 15.11 -6.36
N GLN A 86 3.79 14.11 -6.28
CA GLN A 86 3.04 13.61 -7.42
C GLN A 86 1.66 14.27 -7.47
N TYR A 87 1.31 14.88 -8.60
CA TYR A 87 0.02 15.54 -8.75
C TYR A 87 -0.93 14.74 -9.63
N PHE A 88 -2.16 14.59 -9.18
CA PHE A 88 -3.25 13.97 -9.91
C PHE A 88 -4.37 14.98 -10.09
N GLY A 89 -4.81 15.19 -11.32
CA GLY A 89 -6.02 15.92 -11.65
C GLY A 89 -7.13 14.93 -11.96
N VAL A 90 -8.27 15.07 -11.28
CA VAL A 90 -9.41 14.16 -11.41
C VAL A 90 -10.68 14.95 -11.66
N GLU A 91 -11.36 14.68 -12.76
CA GLU A 91 -12.70 15.19 -13.00
C GLU A 91 -13.76 14.27 -12.39
N ILE A 92 -14.71 14.84 -11.64
CA ILE A 92 -15.87 14.11 -11.15
C ILE A 92 -17.09 14.38 -12.05
N LYS A 93 -17.69 13.29 -12.52
CA LYS A 93 -18.98 13.26 -13.21
C LYS A 93 -19.98 12.49 -12.35
N VAL A 94 -21.26 12.75 -12.58
CA VAL A 94 -22.34 12.02 -11.92
C VAL A 94 -23.17 11.35 -12.98
N TRP A 95 -23.30 10.03 -12.86
CA TRP A 95 -24.13 9.21 -13.72
C TRP A 95 -25.41 8.85 -13.02
N GLN A 96 -26.49 8.83 -13.77
CA GLN A 96 -27.76 8.29 -13.32
C GLN A 96 -28.30 7.42 -14.45
N ILE A 97 -28.60 6.15 -14.13
CA ILE A 97 -29.23 5.23 -15.07
C ILE A 97 -30.71 5.21 -14.73
N GLU A 98 -31.52 5.79 -15.62
CA GLU A 98 -32.96 5.98 -15.40
C GLU A 98 -33.24 6.66 -14.05
N ASN A 99 -33.89 5.96 -13.11
CA ASN A 99 -34.24 6.45 -11.79
C ASN A 99 -33.33 5.89 -10.68
N SER A 100 -32.14 5.40 -11.03
CA SER A 100 -31.16 4.92 -10.03
C SER A 100 -30.69 6.06 -9.12
N ALA A 101 -30.05 5.70 -8.02
CA ALA A 101 -29.21 6.66 -7.30
C ALA A 101 -28.10 7.16 -8.22
N CYS A 102 -27.75 8.44 -8.06
CA CYS A 102 -26.61 9.04 -8.72
C CYS A 102 -25.31 8.34 -8.29
N ALA A 103 -24.51 7.88 -9.24
CA ALA A 103 -23.21 7.28 -9.01
C ALA A 103 -22.09 8.25 -9.43
N PRO A 104 -21.11 8.53 -8.57
CA PRO A 104 -19.94 9.31 -8.96
C PRO A 104 -19.07 8.51 -9.91
N GLN A 105 -18.56 9.17 -10.95
CA GLN A 105 -17.54 8.65 -11.85
C GLN A 105 -16.36 9.60 -11.82
N PHE A 106 -15.18 9.06 -11.54
CA PHE A 106 -13.92 9.80 -11.52
C PHE A 106 -13.13 9.54 -12.80
N GLU A 107 -12.66 10.59 -13.45
CA GLU A 107 -11.83 10.53 -14.66
C GLU A 107 -10.49 11.22 -14.40
N ILE A 108 -9.38 10.50 -14.58
CA ILE A 108 -8.05 11.06 -14.37
C ILE A 108 -7.65 11.86 -15.61
N VAL A 109 -7.50 13.17 -15.45
CA VAL A 109 -7.15 14.11 -16.53
C VAL A 109 -5.68 14.53 -16.53
N SER A 110 -4.98 14.34 -15.40
CA SER A 110 -3.53 14.52 -15.28
C SER A 110 -2.96 13.54 -14.24
N LYS A 111 -1.79 12.95 -14.54
CA LYS A 111 -1.08 12.02 -13.65
C LYS A 111 0.43 11.98 -13.97
N PRO A 112 1.28 11.53 -13.04
CA PRO A 112 2.70 11.30 -13.32
C PRO A 112 2.93 10.18 -14.35
N LYS A 113 3.97 10.34 -15.20
CA LYS A 113 4.33 9.36 -16.25
C LYS A 113 4.83 8.04 -15.67
N ASP A 114 5.61 8.07 -14.58
CA ASP A 114 6.22 6.91 -13.91
C ASP A 114 5.70 6.73 -12.48
N TRP A 115 4.38 6.74 -12.27
CA TRP A 115 3.75 6.60 -10.94
C TRP A 115 4.07 5.28 -10.21
N ARG A 116 4.64 4.29 -10.90
CA ARG A 116 5.08 3.00 -10.35
C ARG A 116 6.46 3.03 -9.69
N ARG A 117 7.19 4.15 -9.74
CA ARG A 117 8.48 4.27 -9.06
C ARG A 117 8.27 4.77 -7.63
N PRO A 118 8.84 4.10 -6.61
CA PRO A 118 8.90 4.68 -5.27
C PRO A 118 9.63 6.02 -5.34
N ILE A 119 9.06 7.04 -4.71
CA ILE A 119 9.64 8.38 -4.63
C ILE A 119 10.99 8.25 -3.92
N ILE A 120 12.08 8.41 -4.67
CA ILE A 120 13.43 8.43 -4.11
C ILE A 120 13.53 9.75 -3.33
N ARG A 121 13.47 9.65 -2.00
CA ARG A 121 13.73 10.78 -1.12
C ARG A 121 15.16 11.25 -1.35
N ASP A 122 15.33 12.37 -2.06
CA ASP A 122 16.62 13.02 -2.19
C ASP A 122 17.17 13.34 -0.80
N THR A 123 18.37 12.81 -0.53
CA THR A 123 19.08 12.82 0.74
C THR A 123 19.48 14.21 1.25
N GLN A 124 19.07 15.29 0.57
CA GLN A 124 19.37 16.68 0.95
C GLN A 124 18.34 17.33 1.89
N ARG A 125 17.19 16.71 2.16
CA ARG A 125 16.20 17.21 3.15
C ARG A 125 16.55 16.91 4.61
N ALA A 126 17.64 16.18 4.89
CA ALA A 126 18.03 15.80 6.25
C ALA A 126 18.49 16.97 7.17
N ALA A 127 18.51 18.21 6.69
CA ALA A 127 19.11 19.33 7.43
C ALA A 127 18.13 20.38 7.97
N SER A 128 16.82 20.29 7.72
CA SER A 128 15.91 21.33 8.19
C SER A 128 14.47 20.85 8.39
N LYS A 129 14.13 20.70 9.68
CA LYS A 129 12.84 20.39 10.32
C LYS A 129 12.58 18.90 10.54
N ALA A 130 12.16 18.62 11.77
CA ALA A 130 11.98 17.28 12.35
C ALA A 130 11.08 16.41 11.47
N PRO A 131 11.44 15.14 11.23
CA PRO A 131 10.61 14.21 10.48
C PRO A 131 9.26 14.07 11.19
N SER A 132 8.17 13.83 10.44
CA SER A 132 7.04 13.10 11.02
C SER A 132 7.63 11.82 11.61
N GLU A 133 7.59 11.71 12.94
CA GLU A 133 8.33 10.68 13.67
C GLU A 133 7.68 9.31 13.42
N THR A 134 7.95 8.68 12.27
CA THR A 134 8.05 7.22 12.26
C THR A 134 9.14 6.90 13.28
N PRO A 135 8.81 6.23 14.39
CA PRO A 135 9.76 6.13 15.47
C PRO A 135 11.02 5.40 15.00
N LEU A 136 12.19 5.91 15.37
CA LEU A 136 13.49 5.29 15.07
C LEU A 136 13.54 3.79 15.46
N TRP A 137 12.67 3.37 16.39
CA TRP A 137 12.55 1.98 16.81
C TRP A 137 12.06 1.03 15.71
N VAL A 138 11.20 1.45 14.77
CA VAL A 138 10.65 0.54 13.73
C VAL A 138 11.75 0.03 12.81
N GLY A 139 12.64 0.92 12.36
CA GLY A 139 13.79 0.52 11.53
C GLY A 139 14.81 -0.34 12.28
N ARG A 140 14.92 -0.19 13.60
CA ARG A 140 15.76 -1.06 14.43
C ARG A 140 15.14 -2.44 14.62
N PHE A 141 13.84 -2.49 14.91
CA PHE A 141 13.07 -3.74 15.01
C PHE A 141 13.32 -4.61 13.77
N TRP A 142 13.12 -4.07 12.56
CA TRP A 142 13.31 -4.86 11.35
C TRP A 142 14.75 -5.31 11.10
N ARG A 143 15.73 -4.48 11.46
CA ARG A 143 17.14 -4.86 11.37
C ARG A 143 17.45 -6.02 12.31
N GLU A 144 17.02 -5.90 13.57
CA GLU A 144 17.24 -6.92 14.58
C GLU A 144 16.50 -8.21 14.26
N TRP A 145 15.30 -8.14 13.70
CA TRP A 145 14.59 -9.31 13.19
C TRP A 145 15.33 -9.97 12.03
N SER A 146 15.85 -9.20 11.08
CA SER A 146 16.67 -9.72 9.98
C SER A 146 17.95 -10.40 10.49
N ASP A 147 18.60 -9.81 11.50
CA ASP A 147 19.78 -10.38 12.16
C ASP A 147 19.41 -11.69 12.89
N TYR A 148 18.27 -11.72 13.59
CA TYR A 148 17.71 -12.91 14.23
C TYR A 148 17.46 -14.03 13.20
N MET A 149 16.78 -13.72 12.10
CA MET A 149 16.51 -14.68 11.01
C MET A 149 17.79 -15.25 10.41
N THR A 150 18.83 -14.41 10.28
CA THR A 150 20.17 -14.84 9.86
C THR A 150 20.83 -15.75 10.89
N GLN A 151 20.73 -15.44 12.19
CA GLN A 151 21.29 -16.27 13.27
C GLN A 151 20.65 -17.66 13.34
N ILE A 152 19.34 -17.78 13.08
CA ILE A 152 18.65 -19.08 13.05
C ILE A 152 18.84 -19.84 11.73
N GLY A 153 19.73 -19.36 10.84
CA GLY A 153 20.07 -20.01 9.58
C GLY A 153 19.02 -19.87 8.48
N LYS A 154 18.10 -18.91 8.61
CA LYS A 154 17.02 -18.63 7.66
C LYS A 154 17.05 -17.16 7.24
N PRO A 155 18.16 -16.69 6.65
CA PRO A 155 18.28 -15.30 6.25
C PRO A 155 17.13 -14.93 5.31
N LEU A 156 16.52 -13.78 5.59
CA LEU A 156 15.44 -13.25 4.77
C LEU A 156 15.99 -12.97 3.36
N LYS A 157 15.53 -13.74 2.37
CA LYS A 157 15.84 -13.48 0.96
C LYS A 157 14.98 -12.33 0.46
N GLY A 158 15.64 -11.34 -0.16
CA GLY A 158 14.97 -10.27 -0.90
C GLY A 158 13.83 -9.59 -0.14
N PRO A 159 14.04 -9.02 1.06
CA PRO A 159 13.17 -7.94 1.48
C PRO A 159 13.31 -6.83 0.44
N GLN A 160 12.46 -6.85 -0.59
CA GLN A 160 12.30 -5.67 -1.45
C GLN A 160 11.75 -4.57 -0.55
N SER A 161 12.16 -3.33 -0.80
CA SER A 161 11.71 -2.15 -0.06
C SER A 161 10.18 -2.13 0.09
N GLY A 162 9.68 -2.68 1.19
CA GLY A 162 8.42 -2.27 1.80
C GLY A 162 8.67 -0.94 2.50
N THR A 163 7.63 -0.27 2.93
CA THR A 163 7.84 0.94 3.74
C THR A 163 8.16 0.59 5.17
N TRP A 164 8.40 1.61 5.98
CA TRP A 164 9.12 1.48 7.24
C TRP A 164 8.49 0.46 8.21
N SER A 165 7.19 0.13 8.08
CA SER A 165 6.45 -0.85 8.89
C SER A 165 6.18 -2.19 8.19
N LEU A 166 6.76 -2.46 7.02
CA LEU A 166 6.46 -3.63 6.19
C LEU A 166 7.72 -4.26 5.61
N LEU A 167 7.79 -5.59 5.66
CA LEU A 167 8.76 -6.37 4.89
C LEU A 167 8.01 -7.30 3.94
N ASN A 168 8.16 -7.05 2.65
CA ASN A 168 7.63 -7.91 1.59
C ASN A 168 8.62 -9.04 1.35
N PHE A 169 8.11 -10.27 1.34
CA PHE A 169 8.88 -11.44 0.97
C PHE A 169 8.54 -11.79 -0.47
N ASP A 170 9.50 -11.52 -1.34
CA ASP A 170 9.46 -12.01 -2.71
C ASP A 170 9.63 -13.53 -2.66
N THR A 171 8.52 -14.24 -2.83
CA THR A 171 8.59 -15.67 -3.11
C THR A 171 9.13 -15.78 -4.53
N GLU A 172 10.44 -16.05 -4.64
CA GLU A 172 11.31 -16.10 -5.83
C GLU A 172 10.78 -16.94 -7.04
N HIS A 173 9.52 -17.39 -7.03
CA HIS A 173 8.88 -18.29 -7.98
C HIS A 173 7.45 -17.90 -8.41
N TYR A 174 6.89 -16.75 -7.98
CA TYR A 174 5.50 -16.43 -8.28
C TYR A 174 5.33 -14.96 -8.70
N GLY A 175 4.59 -14.73 -9.80
CA GLY A 175 4.46 -13.43 -10.45
C GLY A 175 3.80 -12.33 -9.61
N SER A 176 3.53 -11.17 -10.21
CA SER A 176 2.96 -9.97 -9.56
C SER A 176 1.49 -10.09 -9.09
N GLU A 177 1.02 -11.31 -8.81
CA GLU A 177 -0.38 -11.63 -8.53
C GLU A 177 -0.66 -11.81 -7.02
N PHE A 178 0.36 -12.10 -6.23
CA PHE A 178 0.28 -12.21 -4.78
C PHE A 178 1.66 -12.03 -4.12
N TYR A 179 1.68 -11.72 -2.82
CA TYR A 179 2.91 -11.62 -2.02
C TYR A 179 2.62 -11.88 -0.54
N ILE A 180 3.66 -12.23 0.23
CA ILE A 180 3.57 -12.32 1.70
C ILE A 180 4.28 -11.12 2.30
N ASP A 181 3.68 -10.48 3.30
CA ASP A 181 4.36 -9.45 4.08
C ASP A 181 4.21 -9.65 5.58
N ALA A 182 5.22 -9.16 6.31
CA ALA A 182 5.16 -8.97 7.76
C ALA A 182 4.95 -7.48 8.06
N TYR A 183 4.11 -7.16 9.05
CA TYR A 183 3.71 -5.78 9.32
C TYR A 183 3.67 -5.43 10.81
N LEU A 184 3.83 -4.13 11.09
CA LEU A 184 3.75 -3.52 12.42
C LEU A 184 2.75 -2.36 12.40
N ILE A 185 1.78 -2.33 13.32
CA ILE A 185 0.87 -1.19 13.48
C ILE A 185 0.81 -0.79 14.96
N ASN A 186 1.49 0.30 15.29
CA ASN A 186 1.67 0.77 16.67
C ASN A 186 0.37 1.31 17.29
N GLU A 187 -0.42 2.05 16.51
CA GLU A 187 -1.69 2.63 16.96
C GLU A 187 -2.69 1.53 17.35
N LYS A 188 -2.63 0.40 16.64
CA LYS A 188 -3.45 -0.79 16.90
C LYS A 188 -2.77 -1.81 17.81
N LYS A 189 -1.52 -1.54 18.24
CA LYS A 189 -0.70 -2.45 19.08
C LYS A 189 -0.67 -3.87 18.50
N GLU A 190 -0.46 -3.98 17.20
CA GLU A 190 -0.49 -5.27 16.51
C GLU A 190 0.73 -5.52 15.62
N ILE A 191 1.06 -6.79 15.53
CA ILE A 191 2.09 -7.37 14.66
C ILE A 191 1.49 -8.55 13.92
N GLY A 192 1.84 -8.73 12.65
CA GLY A 192 1.22 -9.79 11.87
C GLY A 192 1.94 -10.15 10.60
N ILE A 193 1.43 -11.23 9.98
CA ILE A 193 1.82 -11.71 8.66
C ILE A 193 0.56 -11.86 7.83
N ARG A 194 0.65 -11.48 6.56
CA ARG A 194 -0.46 -11.62 5.62
C ARG A 194 -0.02 -12.14 4.28
N LEU A 195 -0.87 -12.96 3.69
CA LEU A 195 -0.86 -13.26 2.27
C LEU A 195 -1.78 -12.24 1.58
N CYS A 196 -1.21 -11.46 0.69
CA CYS A 196 -1.90 -10.46 -0.13
C CYS A 196 -2.09 -11.03 -1.54
N ILE A 197 -3.32 -11.00 -2.05
CA ILE A 197 -3.68 -11.47 -3.38
C ILE A 197 -4.27 -10.29 -4.14
N GLU A 198 -3.73 -10.00 -5.32
CA GLU A 198 -4.22 -8.91 -6.17
C GLU A 198 -5.65 -9.17 -6.63
N TRP A 199 -6.44 -8.11 -6.80
CA TRP A 199 -7.86 -8.22 -7.13
C TRP A 199 -8.13 -9.02 -8.42
N GLN A 200 -7.23 -8.95 -9.40
CA GLN A 200 -7.35 -9.67 -10.67
C GLN A 200 -7.20 -11.18 -10.51
N SER A 201 -6.56 -11.62 -9.43
CA SER A 201 -6.16 -13.00 -9.21
C SER A 201 -6.92 -13.66 -8.05
N GLU A 202 -7.94 -12.99 -7.50
CA GLU A 202 -8.78 -13.52 -6.42
C GLU A 202 -9.49 -14.82 -6.81
N MET A 203 -10.06 -14.88 -8.02
CA MET A 203 -10.71 -16.08 -8.54
C MET A 203 -9.74 -17.27 -8.68
N LYS A 204 -8.47 -16.97 -8.98
CA LYS A 204 -7.42 -17.98 -9.17
C LYS A 204 -6.84 -18.48 -7.84
N TYR A 205 -6.66 -17.59 -6.86
CA TYR A 205 -5.97 -17.93 -5.61
C TYR A 205 -6.86 -17.84 -4.38
N PHE A 206 -7.55 -16.72 -4.15
CA PHE A 206 -8.24 -16.48 -2.89
C PHE A 206 -9.43 -17.42 -2.67
N TYR A 207 -10.33 -17.56 -3.65
CA TYR A 207 -11.51 -18.43 -3.48
C TYR A 207 -11.14 -19.91 -3.34
N PRO A 208 -10.23 -20.49 -4.16
CA PRO A 208 -9.76 -21.86 -3.96
C PRO A 208 -9.08 -22.09 -2.60
N LEU A 209 -8.32 -21.11 -2.09
CA LEU A 209 -7.76 -21.17 -0.73
C LEU A 209 -8.86 -21.10 0.33
N LYS A 210 -9.88 -20.26 0.13
CA LYS A 210 -11.01 -20.09 1.05
C LYS A 210 -11.86 -21.36 1.15
N GLU A 211 -11.99 -22.13 0.07
CA GLU A 211 -12.62 -23.46 0.11
C GLU A 211 -11.86 -24.43 1.01
N GLN A 212 -10.54 -24.32 1.07
CA GLN A 212 -9.65 -25.11 1.94
C GLN A 212 -9.50 -24.53 3.35
N ARG A 213 -10.24 -23.47 3.71
CA ARG A 213 -10.08 -22.73 4.97
C ARG A 213 -9.95 -23.60 6.20
N LYS A 214 -10.82 -24.60 6.38
CA LYS A 214 -10.82 -25.46 7.57
C LYS A 214 -9.54 -26.30 7.70
N GLU A 215 -8.99 -26.74 6.57
CA GLU A 215 -7.74 -27.49 6.55
C GLU A 215 -6.55 -26.59 6.83
N ILE A 216 -6.53 -25.40 6.21
CA ILE A 216 -5.51 -24.38 6.42
C ILE A 216 -5.47 -23.96 7.90
N GLU A 217 -6.61 -23.56 8.49
CA GLU A 217 -6.68 -23.18 9.91
C GLU A 217 -6.26 -24.33 10.86
N ARG A 218 -6.50 -25.59 10.46
CA ARG A 218 -6.02 -26.76 11.22
C ARG A 218 -4.50 -26.91 11.15
N GLU A 219 -3.88 -26.66 10.00
CA GLU A 219 -2.42 -26.67 9.84
C GLU A 219 -1.75 -25.51 10.61
N PHE A 220 -2.45 -24.37 10.69
CA PHE A 220 -2.03 -23.23 11.51
C PHE A 220 -2.26 -23.45 13.02
N ALA A 221 -3.12 -24.39 13.40
CA ALA A 221 -3.57 -24.63 14.78
C ALA A 221 -4.19 -23.40 15.46
N GLU A 222 -4.62 -22.41 14.67
CA GLU A 222 -5.24 -21.17 15.11
C GLU A 222 -6.11 -20.61 13.96
N PRO A 223 -7.17 -19.84 14.27
CA PRO A 223 -8.01 -19.25 13.23
C PRO A 223 -7.25 -18.17 12.46
N LEU A 224 -7.50 -18.10 11.15
CA LEU A 224 -7.01 -17.04 10.29
C LEU A 224 -8.14 -16.03 10.01
N GLU A 225 -7.75 -14.78 9.76
CA GLU A 225 -8.68 -13.76 9.31
C GLU A 225 -8.69 -13.70 7.78
N TRP A 226 -9.87 -13.89 7.20
CA TRP A 226 -10.08 -13.91 5.75
C TRP A 226 -10.81 -12.65 5.34
N HIS A 227 -10.11 -11.73 4.69
CA HIS A 227 -10.66 -10.49 4.19
C HIS A 227 -10.85 -10.57 2.68
N GLU A 228 -12.10 -10.71 2.27
CA GLU A 228 -12.51 -10.67 0.87
C GLU A 228 -12.66 -9.20 0.45
N SER A 229 -12.01 -8.81 -0.64
CA SER A 229 -12.22 -7.48 -1.22
C SER A 229 -13.51 -7.44 -2.01
N LEU A 230 -14.22 -6.31 -1.95
CA LEU A 230 -15.33 -5.99 -2.86
C LEU A 230 -14.88 -5.02 -3.97
N GLY A 231 -13.57 -4.86 -4.20
CA GLY A 231 -13.03 -3.88 -5.13
C GLY A 231 -11.54 -4.08 -5.50
N TYR A 232 -10.89 -3.00 -5.93
CA TYR A 232 -9.54 -3.03 -6.50
C TYR A 232 -8.39 -3.22 -5.47
N GLU A 233 -8.70 -3.48 -4.20
CA GLU A 233 -7.69 -3.55 -3.13
C GLU A 233 -7.05 -4.93 -2.97
N GLY A 234 -7.68 -5.97 -3.55
CA GLY A 234 -7.25 -7.35 -3.43
C GLY A 234 -7.60 -7.98 -2.07
N SER A 235 -7.72 -9.30 -2.06
CA SER A 235 -8.09 -10.08 -0.89
C SER A 235 -6.87 -10.45 -0.06
N ARG A 236 -7.08 -10.64 1.25
CA ARG A 236 -5.99 -10.87 2.19
C ARG A 236 -6.34 -11.95 3.20
N ILE A 237 -5.34 -12.73 3.59
CA ILE A 237 -5.44 -13.74 4.66
C ILE A 237 -4.41 -13.39 5.72
N PHE A 238 -4.84 -13.13 6.96
CA PHE A 238 -3.98 -12.62 8.02
C PHE A 238 -3.88 -13.59 9.18
N LEU A 239 -2.70 -13.54 9.81
CA LEU A 239 -2.50 -13.93 11.18
C LEU A 239 -1.86 -12.77 11.92
N ARG A 240 -2.49 -12.33 13.01
CA ARG A 240 -1.99 -11.21 13.81
C ARG A 240 -2.05 -11.49 15.30
N ARG A 241 -1.15 -10.83 16.03
CA ARG A 241 -1.23 -10.65 17.47
C ARG A 241 -1.54 -9.20 17.76
N THR A 242 -2.53 -8.98 18.61
CA THR A 242 -2.90 -7.68 19.16
C THR A 242 -2.37 -7.53 20.59
N ASP A 243 -2.55 -6.36 21.18
CA ASP A 243 -2.14 -6.04 22.55
C ASP A 243 -0.62 -6.18 22.78
N ILE A 244 0.17 -5.93 21.74
CA ILE A 244 1.62 -5.96 21.77
C ILE A 244 2.16 -4.52 21.89
N ASP A 245 3.07 -4.29 22.83
CA ASP A 245 3.85 -3.06 22.87
C ASP A 245 5.05 -3.20 21.93
N LEU A 246 4.96 -2.60 20.75
CA LEU A 246 6.03 -2.65 19.75
C LEU A 246 7.23 -1.78 20.15
N THR A 247 7.07 -0.91 21.15
CA THR A 247 8.14 -0.02 21.64
C THR A 247 8.94 -0.63 22.79
N ASP A 248 8.48 -1.75 23.36
CA ASP A 248 9.18 -2.49 24.40
C ASP A 248 10.29 -3.36 23.79
N GLU A 249 11.50 -2.80 23.72
CA GLU A 249 12.70 -3.48 23.23
C GLU A 249 13.04 -4.76 24.02
N THR A 250 12.55 -4.92 25.24
CA THR A 250 12.81 -6.12 26.04
C THR A 250 12.00 -7.33 25.60
N ASP A 251 10.87 -7.10 24.91
CA ASP A 251 10.01 -8.15 24.35
C ASP A 251 10.29 -8.44 22.87
N TRP A 252 11.11 -7.62 22.20
CA TRP A 252 11.47 -7.81 20.80
C TRP A 252 11.97 -9.22 20.45
N PRO A 253 12.79 -9.91 21.28
CA PRO A 253 13.16 -11.29 21.00
C PRO A 253 11.97 -12.24 20.83
N ASN A 254 10.92 -12.10 21.64
CA ASN A 254 9.71 -12.92 21.53
C ASN A 254 8.88 -12.54 20.30
N GLN A 255 8.83 -11.25 19.95
CA GLN A 255 8.13 -10.76 18.77
C GLN A 255 8.83 -11.22 17.47
N HIS A 256 10.17 -11.18 17.45
CA HIS A 256 11.01 -11.68 16.37
C HIS A 256 10.86 -13.19 16.17
N GLU A 257 10.89 -13.97 17.26
CA GLU A 257 10.65 -15.41 17.22
C GLU A 257 9.24 -15.71 16.69
N TRP A 258 8.23 -15.01 17.18
CA TRP A 258 6.86 -15.19 16.72
C TRP A 258 6.75 -14.91 15.22
N LEU A 259 7.23 -13.76 14.75
CA LEU A 259 7.25 -13.41 13.33
C LEU A 259 7.98 -14.46 12.48
N GLY A 260 9.19 -14.87 12.89
CA GLY A 260 9.96 -15.87 12.17
C GLY A 260 9.20 -17.20 12.05
N SER A 261 8.63 -17.68 13.17
CA SER A 261 7.86 -18.91 13.20
C SER A 261 6.61 -18.86 12.32
N LYS A 262 5.90 -17.73 12.30
CA LYS A 262 4.70 -17.56 11.48
C LYS A 262 5.05 -17.39 10.01
N LEU A 263 6.14 -16.72 9.67
CA LEU A 263 6.56 -16.55 8.28
C LEU A 263 6.84 -17.92 7.63
N GLU A 264 7.56 -18.77 8.35
CA GLU A 264 7.81 -20.15 7.92
C GLU A 264 6.54 -20.98 7.80
N LEU A 265 5.58 -20.79 8.71
CA LEU A 265 4.31 -21.49 8.67
C LEU A 265 3.48 -21.06 7.46
N PHE A 266 3.48 -19.76 7.15
CA PHE A 266 2.87 -19.24 5.93
C PHE A 266 3.50 -19.86 4.68
N ASP A 267 4.83 -19.86 4.56
CA ASP A 267 5.52 -20.47 3.43
C ASP A 267 5.19 -21.97 3.30
N LYS A 268 5.24 -22.70 4.41
CA LYS A 268 4.96 -24.15 4.45
C LYS A 268 3.52 -24.49 4.05
N VAL A 269 2.54 -23.72 4.50
CA VAL A 269 1.11 -24.03 4.30
C VAL A 269 0.60 -23.48 2.96
N PHE A 270 0.97 -22.25 2.61
CA PHE A 270 0.49 -21.59 1.40
C PHE A 270 1.36 -21.87 0.18
N GLY A 271 2.68 -22.01 0.34
CA GLY A 271 3.62 -22.22 -0.78
C GLY A 271 3.23 -23.37 -1.71
N PRO A 272 2.99 -24.60 -1.19
CA PRO A 272 2.56 -25.74 -2.02
C PRO A 272 1.19 -25.52 -2.69
N ARG A 273 0.25 -24.87 -2.00
CA ARG A 273 -1.12 -24.61 -2.50
C ARG A 273 -1.11 -23.60 -3.63
N LEU A 274 -0.41 -22.48 -3.43
CA LEU A 274 -0.23 -21.44 -4.44
C LEU A 274 0.47 -21.99 -5.69
N LYS A 275 1.49 -22.84 -5.51
CA LYS A 275 2.17 -23.53 -6.61
C LYS A 275 1.25 -24.45 -7.40
N ALA A 276 0.42 -25.23 -6.70
CA ALA A 276 -0.52 -26.16 -7.34
C ALA A 276 -1.60 -25.40 -8.14
N LEU A 277 -2.14 -24.31 -7.58
CA LEU A 277 -3.12 -23.46 -8.25
C LEU A 277 -2.53 -22.76 -9.48
N ASN A 278 -1.26 -22.35 -9.42
CA ASN A 278 -0.59 -21.77 -10.59
C ASN A 278 -0.29 -22.82 -11.68
N ALA A 279 0.09 -24.05 -11.29
CA ALA A 279 0.40 -25.13 -12.23
C ALA A 279 -0.83 -25.70 -12.96
N ALA A 280 -2.03 -25.54 -12.37
CA ALA A 280 -3.29 -25.95 -12.99
C ALA A 280 -3.66 -25.12 -14.25
N ASP A 281 -3.03 -23.95 -14.42
CA ASP A 281 -3.26 -23.02 -15.53
C ASP A 281 -2.06 -22.92 -16.51
N TRP A 282 -1.09 -23.84 -16.42
CA TRP A 282 0.08 -23.87 -17.33
C TRP A 282 -0.14 -24.83 -18.50
N GLU A 283 -0.46 -24.28 -19.69
CA GLU A 283 -0.16 -24.95 -20.97
C GLU A 283 1.20 -24.45 -21.47
N PRO A 284 2.20 -25.33 -21.69
CA PRO A 284 3.41 -24.92 -22.39
C PRO A 284 3.04 -24.51 -23.82
N PRO A 285 3.71 -23.51 -24.42
CA PRO A 285 3.49 -23.20 -25.84
C PRO A 285 3.76 -24.46 -26.66
N GLU A 286 2.88 -24.76 -27.62
CA GLU A 286 3.19 -25.72 -28.67
C GLU A 286 4.40 -25.17 -29.43
N ASP A 287 5.57 -25.73 -29.14
CA ASP A 287 6.73 -25.66 -30.01
C ASP A 287 6.36 -26.37 -31.33
N GLU A 288 5.88 -25.62 -32.31
CA GLU A 288 6.06 -26.01 -33.71
C GLU A 288 7.35 -25.36 -34.23
N ASP A 289 8.46 -25.98 -33.87
CA ASP A 289 9.66 -25.97 -34.70
C ASP A 289 9.41 -26.82 -35.96
N GLU A 290 9.93 -26.32 -37.10
CA GLU A 290 10.26 -27.06 -38.33
C GLU A 290 9.13 -27.56 -39.27
N ALA A 291 8.82 -26.73 -40.29
CA ALA A 291 8.91 -27.10 -41.72
C ALA A 291 8.82 -25.89 -42.66
#